data_AF-A0A964NXH9-F1
#
_entry.id   AF-A0A964NXH9-F1
#
_cell.length_a   1.000
_cell.length_b   1.000
_cell.length_c   1.000
_cell.angle_alpha   90.00
_cell.angle_beta   90.00
_cell.angle_gamma   90.00
#
_symmetry.space_group_name_H-M   'P 1'
#
loop_
_entity.id
_entity.type
_entity.pdbx_description
1 polymer ?
#
loop_
_entity_poly.entity_id
_entity_poly.type
_entity_poly.pdbx_seq_one_letter_code
_entity_poly.pdbx_strand_id
1 'polypeptide(L)'
;MAASAGNGGRFGAGAPLRHRDLPALAHGRGALTALLCAAVLWALLRVPWGDDLVRPGGVVMVGQVLGGMLKPDLAPEVLGKAAAAAWQTVAYGVTGMTVALALALPLGALASGTLVHNPMLRRVTIVLARGSLGLLRAIHELVWAWLFVAALGLSPVAAIAALAIPYAGILGRIYADLLNDVPP
;
A
#
# COMPACT_ATOMS: atom_id res chain seq x y z
N MET A 1 68.63 21.07 56.31
CA MET A 1 68.07 21.29 57.65
C MET A 1 66.57 21.49 57.50
N ALA A 2 65.77 20.48 57.87
CA ALA A 2 64.31 20.49 58.09
C ALA A 2 63.40 20.91 56.90
N ALA A 3 62.19 20.42 56.66
CA ALA A 3 61.36 19.32 57.15
C ALA A 3 60.25 19.17 56.08
N SER A 4 59.89 17.95 55.66
CA SER A 4 58.70 17.24 56.13
C SER A 4 57.39 17.59 55.40
N ALA A 5 56.87 16.52 54.76
CA ALA A 5 55.47 16.16 54.63
C ALA A 5 54.55 16.99 53.72
N GLY A 6 54.11 16.31 52.65
CA GLY A 6 52.71 15.92 52.63
C GLY A 6 52.00 16.05 51.29
N ASN A 7 51.27 14.99 50.97
CA ASN A 7 50.14 14.92 50.03
C ASN A 7 50.55 14.65 48.57
N GLY A 8 50.70 13.39 48.13
CA GLY A 8 49.81 12.26 48.40
C GLY A 8 48.63 12.34 47.46
N GLY A 9 48.67 11.52 46.41
CA GLY A 9 47.82 11.61 45.24
C GLY A 9 46.32 11.58 45.53
N ARG A 10 45.59 12.40 44.78
CA ARG A 10 44.16 12.21 44.53
C ARG A 10 43.89 12.43 43.05
N PHE A 11 44.32 11.46 42.25
CA PHE A 11 43.61 11.15 41.02
C PHE A 11 42.15 10.97 41.41
N GLY A 12 41.29 11.88 40.95
CA GLY A 12 39.86 11.77 41.12
C GLY A 12 39.43 10.44 40.54
N ALA A 13 39.11 9.48 41.40
CA ALA A 13 38.43 8.26 41.03
C ALA A 13 37.10 8.71 40.42
N GLY A 14 37.03 8.67 39.09
CA GLY A 14 35.76 8.75 38.38
C GLY A 14 34.86 7.70 38.99
N ALA A 15 33.76 8.15 39.61
CA ALA A 15 32.75 7.25 40.12
C ALA A 15 32.37 6.30 38.97
N PRO A 16 32.36 4.97 39.19
CA PRO A 16 31.89 4.06 38.16
C PRO A 16 30.45 4.49 37.83
N LEU A 17 30.23 4.88 36.58
CA LEU A 17 28.88 5.09 36.07
C LEU A 17 28.17 3.76 36.28
N ARG A 18 27.35 3.72 37.33
CA ARG A 18 26.46 2.62 37.61
C ARG A 18 25.53 2.57 36.41
N HIS A 19 25.86 1.72 35.44
CA HIS A 19 24.91 1.24 34.46
C HIS A 19 23.77 0.68 35.30
N ARG A 20 22.74 1.50 35.52
CA ARG A 20 21.44 0.98 35.87
C ARG A 20 21.11 0.09 34.69
N ASP A 21 21.11 -1.21 34.91
CA ASP A 21 20.42 -2.16 34.07
C ASP A 21 18.96 -1.70 34.06
N LEU A 22 18.66 -0.78 33.14
CA LEU A 22 17.29 -0.45 32.79
C LEU A 22 16.71 -1.80 32.37
N PRO A 23 15.67 -2.32 33.06
CA PRO A 23 15.04 -3.56 32.63
C PRO A 23 14.69 -3.35 31.17
N ALA A 24 15.31 -4.15 30.31
CA ALA A 24 15.10 -4.11 28.88
C ALA A 24 13.59 -4.27 28.67
N LEU A 25 12.91 -3.13 28.49
CA LEU A 25 11.50 -3.09 28.16
C LEU A 25 11.38 -3.90 26.89
N ALA A 26 10.86 -5.11 27.05
CA ALA A 26 10.58 -6.02 25.98
C ALA A 26 9.55 -5.34 25.07
N HIS A 27 10.09 -4.61 24.09
CA HIS A 27 9.55 -4.25 22.80
C HIS A 27 8.08 -4.67 22.63
N GLY A 28 7.16 -3.70 22.56
CA GLY A 28 5.70 -3.88 22.43
C GLY A 28 5.19 -4.79 21.30
N ARG A 29 6.10 -5.34 20.49
CA ARG A 29 5.89 -6.46 19.55
C ARG A 29 5.46 -7.75 20.27
N GLY A 30 5.98 -8.03 21.47
CA GLY A 30 5.60 -9.21 22.26
C GLY A 30 4.16 -9.12 22.80
N ALA A 31 3.75 -7.92 23.21
CA ALA A 31 2.39 -7.67 23.68
C ALA A 31 1.37 -7.76 22.54
N LEU A 32 1.69 -7.20 21.37
CA LEU A 32 0.83 -7.29 20.18
C LEU A 32 0.69 -8.74 19.67
N THR A 33 1.78 -9.49 19.64
CA THR A 33 1.73 -10.91 19.26
C THR A 33 0.91 -11.74 20.26
N ALA A 34 1.11 -11.53 21.55
CA ALA A 34 0.31 -12.18 22.59
C ALA A 34 -1.19 -11.83 22.47
N LEU A 35 -1.52 -10.55 22.21
CA LEU A 35 -2.89 -10.09 22.02
C LEU A 35 -3.54 -10.71 20.77
N LEU A 36 -2.83 -10.75 19.64
CA LEU A 36 -3.31 -11.39 18.42
C LEU A 36 -3.50 -12.91 18.62
N CYS A 37 -2.55 -13.58 19.26
CA CYS A 37 -2.67 -15.00 19.59
C CYS A 37 -3.86 -15.25 20.53
N ALA A 38 -4.06 -14.42 21.55
CA ALA A 38 -5.21 -14.52 22.44
C ALA A 38 -6.54 -14.29 21.69
N ALA A 39 -6.59 -13.34 20.76
CA ALA A 39 -7.76 -13.08 19.93
C ALA A 39 -8.08 -14.26 18.99
N VAL A 40 -7.06 -14.85 18.34
CA VAL A 40 -7.23 -16.06 17.51
C VAL A 40 -7.67 -17.24 18.36
N LEU A 41 -7.05 -17.45 19.52
CA LEU A 41 -7.40 -18.53 20.43
C LEU A 41 -8.84 -18.37 20.93
N TRP A 42 -9.23 -17.16 21.33
CA TRP A 42 -10.61 -16.84 21.68
C TRP A 42 -11.56 -17.17 20.53
N ALA A 43 -11.25 -16.74 19.30
CA ALA A 43 -12.09 -17.00 18.13
C ALA A 43 -12.26 -18.51 17.90
N LEU A 44 -11.17 -19.28 17.94
CA LEU A 44 -11.19 -20.74 17.78
C LEU A 44 -11.99 -21.44 18.89
N LEU A 45 -11.90 -20.96 20.13
CA LEU A 45 -12.68 -21.48 21.25
C LEU A 45 -14.18 -21.18 21.12
N ARG A 46 -14.56 -20.15 20.36
CA ARG A 46 -15.98 -19.81 20.10
C ARG A 46 -16.55 -20.47 18.85
N VAL A 47 -15.73 -21.07 17.99
CA VAL A 47 -16.22 -21.86 16.87
C VAL A 47 -16.92 -23.11 17.43
N PRO A 48 -18.19 -23.36 17.10
CA PRO A 48 -18.86 -24.60 17.48
C PRO A 48 -18.29 -25.75 16.66
N TRP A 49 -17.32 -26.47 17.24
CA TRP A 49 -16.73 -27.70 16.67
C TRP A 49 -17.73 -28.86 16.78
N GLY A 50 -18.83 -28.79 16.03
CA GLY A 50 -19.86 -29.83 15.96
C GLY A 50 -19.93 -30.48 14.58
N ASP A 51 -20.80 -31.49 14.45
CA ASP A 51 -21.01 -32.23 13.19
C ASP A 51 -21.53 -31.36 12.04
N ASP A 52 -22.08 -30.18 12.34
CA ASP A 52 -22.52 -29.17 11.37
C ASP A 52 -21.39 -28.33 10.75
N LEU A 53 -20.16 -28.46 11.25
CA LEU A 53 -19.00 -27.72 10.72
C LEU A 53 -18.66 -28.16 9.29
N VAL A 54 -18.86 -29.44 8.98
CA VAL A 54 -18.65 -30.01 7.64
C VAL A 54 -20.00 -30.21 6.97
N ARG A 55 -20.46 -29.18 6.26
CA ARG A 55 -21.69 -29.28 5.46
C ARG A 55 -21.50 -30.29 4.32
N PRO A 56 -22.35 -31.33 4.18
CA PRO A 56 -22.19 -32.38 3.16
C PRO A 56 -22.11 -31.87 1.71
N GLY A 57 -22.73 -30.73 1.41
CA GLY A 57 -22.66 -30.11 0.08
C GLY A 57 -21.36 -29.35 -0.20
N GLY A 58 -20.57 -29.00 0.81
CA GLY A 58 -19.35 -28.21 0.64
C GLY A 58 -18.27 -28.99 -0.10
N VAL A 59 -18.05 -30.26 0.28
CA VAL A 59 -17.10 -31.15 -0.40
C VAL A 59 -17.50 -31.44 -1.84
N VAL A 60 -18.81 -31.52 -2.12
CA VAL A 60 -19.33 -31.71 -3.49
C VAL A 60 -19.07 -30.45 -4.33
N MET A 61 -19.32 -29.25 -3.78
CA MET A 61 -19.04 -27.99 -4.46
C MET A 61 -17.55 -27.83 -4.78
N VAL A 62 -16.67 -28.15 -3.83
CA VAL A 62 -15.21 -28.15 -4.07
C VAL A 62 -14.85 -29.13 -5.19
N GLY A 63 -15.43 -30.33 -5.18
CA GLY A 63 -15.26 -31.30 -6.27
C GLY A 63 -15.75 -30.80 -7.63
N GLN A 64 -16.87 -30.07 -7.67
CA GLN A 64 -17.41 -29.47 -8.88
C GLN A 64 -16.53 -28.31 -9.40
N VAL A 65 -16.02 -27.45 -8.53
CA VAL A 65 -15.09 -26.38 -8.92
C VAL A 65 -13.78 -26.97 -9.43
N LEU A 66 -13.17 -27.90 -8.70
CA LEU A 66 -11.93 -28.56 -9.12
C LEU A 66 -12.13 -29.33 -10.43
N GLY A 67 -13.25 -30.05 -10.57
CA GLY A 67 -13.60 -30.75 -11.80
C GLY A 67 -13.79 -29.80 -12.99
N GLY A 68 -14.46 -28.65 -12.77
CA GLY A 68 -14.65 -27.62 -13.79
C GLY A 68 -13.36 -26.92 -14.21
N MET A 69 -12.40 -26.75 -13.28
CA MET A 69 -11.07 -26.21 -13.60
C MET A 69 -10.23 -27.17 -14.45
N LEU A 70 -10.37 -28.48 -14.25
CA LEU A 70 -9.60 -29.51 -14.97
C LEU A 70 -10.20 -29.90 -16.33
N LYS A 71 -11.50 -29.62 -16.56
CA LYS A 71 -12.19 -29.85 -17.82
C LYS A 71 -12.83 -28.56 -18.33
N PRO A 72 -12.04 -27.63 -18.88
CA PRO A 72 -12.59 -26.42 -19.47
C PRO A 72 -13.47 -26.78 -20.67
N ASP A 73 -14.59 -26.10 -20.82
CA ASP A 73 -15.45 -26.23 -21.98
C ASP A 73 -14.79 -25.52 -23.17
N LEU A 74 -14.39 -26.30 -24.18
CA LEU A 74 -13.74 -25.85 -25.39
C LEU A 74 -14.74 -25.67 -26.55
N ALA A 75 -16.04 -25.62 -26.26
CA ALA A 75 -17.04 -25.27 -27.26
C ALA A 75 -16.70 -23.89 -27.88
N PRO A 76 -16.78 -23.74 -29.22
CA PRO A 76 -16.46 -22.49 -29.91
C PRO A 76 -17.22 -21.26 -29.36
N GLU A 77 -18.44 -21.47 -28.90
CA GLU A 77 -19.29 -20.43 -28.30
C GLU A 77 -18.75 -19.93 -26.96
N VAL A 78 -18.24 -20.84 -26.12
CA VAL A 78 -17.65 -20.51 -24.82
C VAL A 78 -16.30 -19.82 -25.02
N LEU A 79 -15.46 -20.34 -25.91
CA LEU A 79 -14.20 -19.70 -26.30
C LEU A 79 -14.42 -18.29 -26.85
N GLY A 80 -15.45 -18.08 -27.68
CA GLY A 80 -15.80 -16.76 -28.19
C GLY A 80 -16.16 -15.77 -27.07
N LYS A 81 -16.98 -16.19 -26.10
CA LYS A 81 -17.33 -15.36 -24.94
C LYS A 81 -16.13 -15.08 -24.04
N ALA A 82 -15.29 -16.08 -23.79
CA ALA A 82 -14.07 -15.94 -23.01
C ALA A 82 -13.09 -14.97 -23.66
N ALA A 83 -12.88 -15.09 -24.99
CA ALA A 83 -12.04 -14.18 -25.76
C ALA A 83 -12.58 -12.75 -25.74
N ALA A 84 -13.90 -12.57 -25.88
CA ALA A 84 -14.53 -11.25 -25.78
C ALA A 84 -14.35 -10.62 -24.38
N ALA A 85 -14.53 -11.40 -23.31
CA ALA A 85 -14.33 -10.93 -21.94
C ALA A 85 -12.84 -10.61 -21.64
N ALA A 86 -11.92 -11.44 -22.14
CA ALA A 86 -10.49 -11.17 -22.05
C ALA A 86 -10.12 -9.87 -22.79
N TRP A 87 -10.67 -9.68 -24.00
CA TRP A 87 -10.48 -8.45 -24.76
C TRP A 87 -11.03 -7.23 -24.02
N GLN A 88 -12.20 -7.35 -23.40
CA GLN A 88 -12.79 -6.28 -22.59
C GLN A 88 -11.90 -5.90 -21.39
N THR A 89 -11.25 -6.87 -20.76
CA THR A 89 -10.29 -6.62 -19.66
C THR A 89 -9.07 -5.83 -20.17
N VAL A 90 -8.51 -6.23 -21.32
CA VAL A 90 -7.41 -5.51 -21.96
C VAL A 90 -7.84 -4.09 -22.36
N ALA A 91 -9.01 -3.95 -22.98
CA ALA A 91 -9.55 -2.66 -23.37
C ALA A 91 -9.69 -1.71 -22.16
N TYR A 92 -10.25 -2.18 -21.05
CA TYR A 92 -10.40 -1.35 -19.84
C TYR A 92 -9.06 -0.98 -19.22
N GLY A 93 -8.10 -1.91 -19.17
CA GLY A 93 -6.74 -1.64 -18.70
C GLY A 93 -6.04 -0.59 -19.56
N VAL A 94 -6.08 -0.75 -20.89
CA VAL A 94 -5.46 0.19 -21.84
C VAL A 94 -6.13 1.56 -21.77
N THR A 95 -7.47 1.63 -21.80
CA THR A 95 -8.19 2.91 -21.70
C THR A 95 -7.92 3.59 -20.35
N GLY A 96 -7.97 2.85 -19.24
CA GLY A 96 -7.64 3.36 -17.91
C GLY A 96 -6.22 3.89 -17.84
N MET A 97 -5.26 3.18 -18.43
CA MET A 97 -3.87 3.60 -18.48
C MET A 97 -3.66 4.85 -19.34
N THR A 98 -4.33 4.93 -20.50
CA THR A 98 -4.29 6.12 -21.36
C THR A 98 -4.82 7.35 -20.63
N VAL A 99 -5.94 7.22 -19.91
CA VAL A 99 -6.49 8.31 -19.10
C VAL A 99 -5.53 8.65 -17.95
N ALA A 100 -4.95 7.64 -17.28
CA ALA A 100 -3.96 7.85 -16.23
C ALA A 100 -2.76 8.65 -16.73
N LEU A 101 -2.22 8.31 -17.90
CA LEU A 101 -1.12 9.02 -18.56
C LEU A 101 -1.49 10.46 -18.91
N ALA A 102 -2.68 10.66 -19.49
CA ALA A 102 -3.17 11.99 -19.85
C ALA A 102 -3.29 12.92 -18.64
N LEU A 103 -3.65 12.37 -17.47
CA LEU A 103 -3.69 13.13 -16.21
C LEU A 103 -2.32 13.26 -15.54
N ALA A 104 -1.49 12.21 -15.61
CA ALA A 104 -0.18 12.16 -14.97
C ALA A 104 0.81 13.16 -15.56
N LEU A 105 0.80 13.36 -16.87
CA LEU A 105 1.72 14.29 -17.54
C LEU A 105 1.59 15.74 -17.04
N PRO A 106 0.39 16.39 -17.08
CA PRO A 106 0.25 17.75 -16.58
C PRO A 106 0.49 17.83 -15.07
N LEU A 107 0.01 16.85 -14.28
CA LEU A 107 0.23 16.84 -12.84
C LEU A 107 1.72 16.65 -12.47
N GLY A 108 2.44 15.81 -13.21
CA GLY A 108 3.87 15.59 -13.03
C GLY A 108 4.70 16.81 -13.42
N ALA A 109 4.34 17.49 -14.51
CA ALA A 109 4.97 18.74 -14.91
C ALA A 109 4.77 19.84 -13.83
N LEU A 110 3.55 20.00 -13.31
CA LEU A 110 3.28 20.90 -12.18
C LEU A 110 4.06 20.50 -10.92
N ALA A 111 4.12 19.21 -10.61
CA ALA A 111 4.83 18.68 -9.44
C ALA A 111 6.37 18.80 -9.53
N SER A 112 6.94 18.91 -10.73
CA SER A 112 8.35 19.25 -10.94
C SER A 112 8.63 20.74 -10.69
N GLY A 113 7.63 21.60 -10.89
CA GLY A 113 7.75 23.05 -10.78
C GLY A 113 8.63 23.66 -11.86
N THR A 114 8.90 22.97 -12.97
CA THR A 114 9.69 23.47 -14.12
C THR A 114 8.97 24.61 -14.86
N LEU A 115 7.63 24.59 -14.87
CA LEU A 115 6.80 25.61 -15.53
C LEU A 115 6.71 26.95 -14.76
N VAL A 116 7.16 27.01 -13.51
CA VAL A 116 6.94 28.15 -12.61
C VAL A 116 8.25 28.87 -12.29
N HIS A 117 8.40 30.10 -12.78
CA HIS A 117 9.62 30.91 -12.61
C HIS A 117 9.70 31.63 -11.25
N ASN A 118 8.56 32.00 -10.66
CA ASN A 118 8.55 32.66 -9.35
C ASN A 118 8.88 31.66 -8.23
N PRO A 119 9.92 31.88 -7.41
CA PRO A 119 10.40 30.90 -6.44
C PRO A 119 9.38 30.56 -5.34
N MET A 120 8.56 31.52 -4.92
CA MET A 120 7.53 31.29 -3.90
C MET A 120 6.39 30.46 -4.48
N LEU A 121 5.90 30.86 -5.66
CA LEU A 121 4.81 30.14 -6.33
C LEU A 121 5.26 28.72 -6.72
N ARG A 122 6.51 28.55 -7.17
CA ARG A 122 7.08 27.25 -7.50
C ARG A 122 7.03 26.30 -6.30
N ARG A 123 7.44 26.76 -5.11
CA ARG A 123 7.41 25.93 -3.89
C ARG A 123 5.97 25.52 -3.54
N VAL A 124 5.03 26.45 -3.62
CA VAL A 124 3.61 26.17 -3.35
C VAL A 124 3.05 25.15 -4.33
N THR A 125 3.27 25.33 -5.64
CA THR A 125 2.81 24.39 -6.67
C THR A 125 3.39 23.00 -6.48
N ILE A 126 4.70 22.89 -6.20
CA ILE A 126 5.34 21.59 -5.95
C ILE A 126 4.72 20.89 -4.74
N VAL A 127 4.53 21.61 -3.63
CA VAL A 127 3.94 21.03 -2.40
C VAL A 127 2.51 20.56 -2.64
N LEU A 128 1.67 21.39 -3.27
CA LEU A 128 0.28 21.05 -3.54
C LEU A 128 0.17 19.89 -4.53
N ALA A 129 0.92 19.93 -5.64
CA ALA A 129 0.86 18.88 -6.67
C ALA A 129 1.46 17.57 -6.17
N ARG A 130 2.59 17.58 -5.46
CA ARG A 130 3.14 16.34 -4.86
C ARG A 130 2.24 15.80 -3.75
N GLY A 131 1.60 16.69 -2.98
CA GLY A 131 0.60 16.32 -1.98
C GLY A 131 -0.62 15.65 -2.60
N SER A 132 -1.18 16.21 -3.67
CA SER A 132 -2.32 15.62 -4.37
C SER A 132 -1.96 14.27 -5.01
N LEU A 133 -0.81 14.15 -5.67
CA LEU A 133 -0.32 12.87 -6.20
C LEU A 133 -0.15 11.81 -5.09
N GLY A 134 0.33 12.24 -3.91
CA GLY A 134 0.39 11.39 -2.71
C GLY A 134 -0.98 10.90 -2.26
N LEU A 135 -1.98 11.79 -2.24
CA LEU A 135 -3.35 11.46 -1.86
C LEU A 135 -4.02 10.49 -2.85
N LEU A 136 -3.89 10.75 -4.16
CA LEU A 136 -4.49 9.89 -5.19
C LEU A 136 -4.01 8.44 -5.08
N ARG A 137 -2.72 8.25 -4.74
CA ARG A 137 -2.10 6.93 -4.52
C ARG A 137 -2.39 6.31 -3.15
N ALA A 138 -2.72 7.12 -2.14
CA ALA A 138 -2.95 6.62 -0.78
C ALA A 138 -4.24 5.79 -0.69
N ILE A 139 -5.22 6.09 -1.54
CA ILE A 139 -6.48 5.36 -1.61
C ILE A 139 -6.32 4.23 -2.64
N HIS A 140 -6.52 3.00 -2.19
CA HIS A 140 -6.45 1.80 -3.04
C HIS A 140 -7.55 1.80 -4.12
N GLU A 141 -7.26 1.23 -5.28
CA GLU A 141 -8.16 1.17 -6.44
C GLU A 141 -9.51 0.52 -6.14
N LEU A 142 -9.57 -0.43 -5.19
CA LEU A 142 -10.83 -1.05 -4.78
C LEU A 142 -11.79 -0.05 -4.11
N VAL A 143 -11.26 0.90 -3.35
CA VAL A 143 -12.07 1.95 -2.71
C VAL A 143 -12.63 2.90 -3.76
N TRP A 144 -11.82 3.26 -4.77
CA TRP A 144 -12.28 4.04 -5.91
C TRP A 144 -13.34 3.30 -6.73
N ALA A 145 -13.15 2.00 -6.97
CA ALA A 145 -14.12 1.16 -7.66
C ALA A 145 -15.45 1.15 -6.93
N TRP A 146 -15.43 0.94 -5.60
CA TRP A 146 -16.65 0.99 -4.79
C TRP A 146 -17.34 2.35 -4.84
N LEU A 147 -16.57 3.46 -4.73
CA LEU A 147 -17.11 4.82 -4.81
C LEU A 147 -17.77 5.10 -6.16
N PHE A 148 -17.10 4.77 -7.27
CA PHE A 148 -17.64 5.02 -8.61
C PHE A 148 -18.79 4.09 -8.96
N VAL A 149 -18.79 2.85 -8.48
CA VAL A 149 -19.95 1.96 -8.63
C VAL A 149 -21.15 2.51 -7.84
N ALA A 150 -20.94 3.05 -6.65
CA ALA A 150 -22.01 3.69 -5.89
C ALA A 150 -22.54 4.96 -6.58
N ALA A 151 -21.67 5.74 -7.23
CA ALA A 151 -22.02 7.01 -7.87
C ALA A 151 -22.59 6.86 -9.31
N LEU A 152 -22.06 5.93 -10.10
CA LEU A 152 -22.32 5.76 -11.53
C LEU A 152 -22.95 4.41 -11.88
N GLY A 153 -23.10 3.50 -10.91
CA GLY A 153 -23.51 2.12 -11.12
C GLY A 153 -22.39 1.22 -11.64
N LEU A 154 -22.69 -0.08 -11.85
CA LEU A 154 -21.79 -1.01 -12.53
C LEU A 154 -21.68 -0.64 -14.01
N SER A 155 -20.74 0.23 -14.34
CA SER A 155 -20.48 0.70 -15.69
C SER A 155 -18.99 0.58 -16.07
N PRO A 156 -18.67 0.47 -17.36
CA PRO A 156 -17.28 0.48 -17.84
C PRO A 156 -16.51 1.72 -17.41
N VAL A 157 -17.18 2.88 -17.44
CA VAL A 157 -16.59 4.17 -17.07
C VAL A 157 -16.19 4.19 -15.60
N ALA A 158 -17.00 3.61 -14.70
CA ALA A 158 -16.66 3.48 -13.29
C ALA A 158 -15.38 2.65 -13.08
N ALA A 159 -15.23 1.53 -13.79
CA ALA A 159 -14.03 0.69 -13.73
C ALA A 159 -12.80 1.43 -14.26
N ILE A 160 -12.91 2.09 -15.41
CA ILE A 160 -11.82 2.85 -16.03
C ILE A 160 -11.37 4.01 -15.13
N ALA A 161 -12.31 4.76 -14.54
CA ALA A 161 -12.00 5.86 -13.63
C ALA A 161 -11.32 5.38 -12.33
N ALA A 162 -11.79 4.25 -11.78
CA ALA A 162 -11.22 3.64 -10.59
C ALA A 162 -9.75 3.22 -10.76
N LEU A 163 -9.39 2.77 -11.97
CA LEU A 163 -7.99 2.51 -12.33
C LEU A 163 -7.23 3.81 -12.57
N ALA A 164 -7.78 4.72 -13.39
CA ALA A 164 -7.04 5.87 -13.89
C ALA A 164 -6.51 6.80 -12.79
N ILE A 165 -7.31 7.04 -11.74
CA ILE A 165 -6.99 8.00 -10.67
C ILE A 165 -5.74 7.61 -9.85
N PRO A 166 -5.68 6.43 -9.19
CA PRO A 166 -4.51 6.05 -8.41
C PRO A 166 -3.26 5.88 -9.28
N TYR A 167 -3.39 5.35 -10.50
CA TYR A 167 -2.27 5.23 -11.44
C TYR A 167 -1.76 6.59 -11.93
N ALA A 168 -2.63 7.58 -12.15
CA ALA A 168 -2.22 8.94 -12.45
C ALA A 168 -1.37 9.55 -11.31
N GLY A 169 -1.73 9.26 -10.05
CA GLY A 169 -0.96 9.64 -8.87
C GLY A 169 0.46 9.05 -8.86
N ILE A 170 0.58 7.76 -9.16
CA ILE A 170 1.88 7.07 -9.24
C ILE A 170 2.72 7.63 -10.40
N LEU A 171 2.18 7.66 -11.62
CA LEU A 171 2.92 8.10 -12.81
C LEU A 171 3.26 9.58 -12.77
N GLY A 172 2.36 10.43 -12.27
CA GLY A 172 2.63 11.85 -12.13
C GLY A 172 3.81 12.10 -11.20
N ARG A 173 3.98 11.29 -10.15
CA ARG A 173 5.15 11.39 -9.28
C ARG A 173 6.43 10.97 -10.01
N ILE A 174 6.39 9.86 -10.75
CA ILE A 174 7.52 9.40 -11.56
C ILE A 174 7.92 10.46 -12.59
N TYR A 175 6.96 11.03 -13.33
CA TYR A 175 7.24 12.10 -14.29
C TYR A 175 7.81 13.35 -13.64
N ALA A 176 7.31 13.75 -12.47
CA ALA A 176 7.86 14.89 -11.74
C ALA A 176 9.32 14.66 -11.36
N ASP A 177 9.67 13.44 -10.93
CA ASP A 177 11.02 13.08 -10.56
C ASP A 177 11.92 13.01 -11.81
N LEU A 178 11.45 12.40 -12.91
CA LEU A 178 12.15 12.40 -14.22
C LEU A 178 12.43 13.81 -14.76
N LEU A 179 11.49 14.74 -14.66
CA LEU A 179 11.69 16.11 -15.13
C LEU A 179 12.72 16.88 -14.30
N ASN A 180 12.85 16.57 -13.01
CA ASN A 180 13.84 17.19 -12.14
C ASN A 180 15.26 16.65 -12.38
N ASP A 181 15.39 15.44 -12.92
CA ASP A 181 16.67 14.80 -13.24
C ASP A 181 17.27 15.30 -14.57
N VAL A 182 16.53 16.05 -15.38
CA VAL A 182 17.03 16.62 -16.63
C VAL A 182 18.01 17.77 -16.32
N PRO A 183 19.26 17.72 -16.84
CA PRO A 183 20.22 18.80 -16.68
C PRO A 183 19.71 20.12 -17.31
N PRO A 184 20.04 21.29 -16.73
CA PRO A 184 19.62 22.59 -17.23
C PRO A 184 20.19 22.95 -18.60
#